data_AF-A0A6N9AZU7-F1
#
_entry.id   AF-A0A6N9AZU7-F1
#
_cell.length_a   1.000
_cell.length_b   1.000
_cell.length_c   1.000
_cell.angle_alpha   90.00
_cell.angle_beta   90.00
_cell.angle_gamma   90.00
#
_symmetry.space_group_name_H-M   'P 1'
#
loop_
_entity.id
_entity.type
_entity.pdbx_description
1 polymer ?
#
loop_
_entity_poly.entity_id
_entity_poly.type
_entity_poly.pdbx_seq_one_letter_code
_entity_poly.pdbx_strand_id
1 'polypeptide(L)'
;MNMVVAFDIETIPDTDGGGLLYDLEGLNQEHAAKAMMAARRTRVPDAMMLPLHQQKVVAISVAVRWDRESFTVKSLGNLESSERDLVAEFFRAIEKKPTLVSWNGNGFDLPVLQY
;
A
#
# COMPACT_ATOMS: atom_id res chain seq x y z
N MET A 1 -9.07 10.63 -26.11
CA MET A 1 -8.75 9.36 -25.41
C MET A 1 -8.51 9.74 -23.97
N ASN A 2 -9.10 9.06 -22.98
CA ASN A 2 -8.92 9.43 -21.58
C ASN A 2 -7.57 8.94 -21.06
N MET A 3 -6.95 9.71 -20.17
CA MET A 3 -5.73 9.32 -19.44
C MET A 3 -5.99 8.00 -18.71
N VAL A 4 -5.06 7.05 -18.83
CA VAL A 4 -5.11 5.76 -18.13
C VAL A 4 -3.94 5.70 -17.17
N VAL A 5 -4.21 5.30 -15.93
CA VAL A 5 -3.19 5.03 -14.92
C VAL A 5 -3.39 3.60 -14.45
N ALA A 6 -2.47 2.72 -14.84
CA ALA A 6 -2.33 1.42 -14.19
C ALA A 6 -1.43 1.57 -12.96
N PHE A 7 -1.79 0.98 -11.83
CA PHE A 7 -1.01 1.09 -10.61
C PHE A 7 -1.07 -0.18 -9.76
N ASP A 8 -0.12 -0.27 -8.84
CA ASP A 8 0.02 -1.33 -7.83
C ASP A 8 0.76 -0.77 -6.60
N ILE A 9 0.51 -1.34 -5.42
CA ILE A 9 1.19 -0.97 -4.17
C ILE A 9 1.89 -2.16 -3.53
N GLU A 10 3.00 -1.90 -2.85
CA GLU A 10 3.66 -2.88 -1.99
C GLU A 10 3.62 -2.44 -0.54
N THR A 11 3.45 -3.41 0.36
CA THR A 11 3.21 -3.15 1.78
C THR A 11 4.08 -4.03 2.68
N ILE A 12 4.34 -3.53 3.87
CA ILE A 12 4.90 -4.29 5.00
C ILE A 12 3.93 -4.21 6.18
N PRO A 13 4.09 -5.05 7.21
CA PRO A 13 3.38 -4.87 8.47
C PRO A 13 3.61 -3.48 9.06
N ASP A 14 2.54 -2.76 9.37
CA ASP A 14 2.61 -1.55 10.18
C ASP A 14 2.90 -1.93 11.63
N THR A 15 4.18 -2.07 11.96
CA THR A 15 4.62 -2.42 13.30
C THR A 15 4.46 -1.28 14.30
N ASP A 16 4.33 -0.04 13.82
CA ASP A 16 4.11 1.12 14.68
C ASP A 16 2.66 1.07 15.22
N GLY A 17 1.67 0.98 14.32
CA GLY A 17 0.26 0.81 14.69
C GLY A 17 -0.02 -0.54 15.33
N GLY A 18 0.57 -1.62 14.81
CA GLY A 18 0.49 -2.96 15.40
C GLY A 18 1.07 -3.04 16.80
N GLY A 19 2.18 -2.33 17.06
CA GLY A 19 2.79 -2.23 18.38
C GLY A 19 1.79 -1.78 19.44
N LEU A 20 1.04 -0.72 19.13
CA LEU A 20 0.01 -0.16 20.01
C LEU A 20 -1.22 -1.06 20.14
N LEU A 21 -1.60 -1.79 19.10
CA LEU A 21 -2.81 -2.63 19.10
C LEU A 21 -2.63 -3.95 19.87
N TYR A 22 -1.40 -4.41 20.02
CA TYR A 22 -1.07 -5.73 20.58
C TYR A 22 -0.16 -5.66 21.81
N ASP A 23 0.09 -4.47 22.35
CA ASP A 23 1.00 -4.23 23.49
C ASP A 23 2.40 -4.83 23.25
N LEU A 24 2.98 -4.55 22.07
CA LEU A 24 4.26 -5.10 21.62
C LEU A 24 5.41 -4.09 21.70
N GLU A 25 5.27 -3.03 22.51
CA GLU A 25 6.32 -2.02 22.63
C GLU A 25 7.64 -2.64 23.12
N GLY A 26 8.76 -2.17 22.54
CA GLY A 26 10.10 -2.67 22.84
C GLY A 26 10.54 -3.89 22.05
N LEU A 27 9.64 -4.52 21.27
CA LEU A 27 10.06 -5.49 20.25
C LEU A 27 10.67 -4.77 19.04
N ASN A 28 11.61 -5.44 18.37
CA ASN A 28 12.04 -5.00 17.04
C ASN A 28 10.94 -5.29 16.00
N GLN A 29 11.04 -4.65 14.83
CA GLN A 29 10.02 -4.75 13.77
C GLN A 29 9.75 -6.19 13.33
N GLU A 30 10.79 -7.02 13.18
CA GLU A 30 10.64 -8.42 12.76
C GLU A 30 9.84 -9.24 13.77
N HIS A 31 10.15 -9.09 15.06
CA HIS A 31 9.44 -9.79 16.14
C HIS A 31 8.01 -9.27 16.31
N ALA A 32 7.80 -7.96 16.20
CA ALA A 32 6.47 -7.36 16.24
C ALA A 32 5.60 -7.90 15.09
N ALA A 33 6.10 -7.88 13.85
CA ALA A 33 5.40 -8.41 12.69
C ALA A 33 5.02 -9.89 12.84
N LYS A 34 5.94 -10.72 13.35
CA LYS A 34 5.67 -12.15 13.62
C LYS A 34 4.58 -12.32 14.68
N ALA A 35 4.63 -11.54 15.75
CA ALA A 35 3.63 -11.57 16.83
C ALA A 35 2.24 -11.13 16.33
N MET A 36 2.17 -10.05 15.55
CA MET A 36 0.93 -9.59 14.90
C MET A 36 0.32 -10.70 14.03
N MET A 37 1.14 -11.36 13.21
CA MET A 37 0.69 -12.43 12.32
C MET A 37 0.23 -13.67 13.09
N ALA A 38 0.93 -14.03 14.17
CA ALA A 38 0.52 -15.09 15.08
C ALA A 38 -0.84 -14.76 15.74
N ALA A 39 -1.01 -13.53 16.25
CA ALA A 39 -2.26 -13.06 16.84
C ALA A 39 -3.42 -13.03 15.83
N ARG A 40 -3.14 -12.76 14.55
CA ARG A 40 -4.15 -12.86 13.48
C ARG A 40 -4.59 -14.31 13.27
N ARG A 41 -3.64 -15.25 13.24
CA ARG A 41 -3.90 -16.67 12.99
C ARG A 41 -4.66 -17.38 14.11
N THR A 42 -4.63 -16.86 15.34
CA THR A 42 -5.49 -17.39 16.42
C THR A 42 -6.97 -17.08 16.16
N ARG A 43 -7.28 -15.97 15.47
CA ARG A 43 -8.66 -15.55 15.16
C ARG A 43 -9.15 -16.05 13.80
N VAL A 44 -8.25 -16.09 12.82
CA VAL A 44 -8.52 -16.59 11.47
C VAL A 44 -7.43 -17.61 11.12
N PRO A 45 -7.69 -18.90 11.36
CA PRO A 45 -6.81 -19.97 10.91
C PRO A 45 -6.48 -19.80 9.42
N ASP A 46 -5.25 -20.11 9.03
CA ASP A 46 -4.73 -20.01 7.66
C ASP A 46 -4.62 -18.59 7.08
N ALA A 47 -4.79 -17.54 7.89
CA ALA A 47 -4.49 -16.18 7.45
C ALA A 47 -3.06 -16.10 6.89
N MET A 48 -2.96 -15.57 5.66
CA MET A 48 -1.69 -15.34 4.96
C MET A 48 -1.22 -13.89 5.03
N MET A 49 -2.12 -12.96 5.36
CA MET A 49 -1.83 -11.54 5.50
C MET A 49 -2.47 -10.95 6.76
N LEU A 50 -1.93 -9.80 7.20
CA LEU A 50 -2.53 -8.97 8.23
C LEU A 50 -3.77 -8.21 7.68
N PRO A 51 -4.69 -7.76 8.57
CA PRO A 51 -5.78 -6.88 8.18
C PRO A 51 -5.31 -5.62 7.44
N LEU A 52 -6.17 -5.05 6.59
CA LEU A 52 -5.85 -3.91 5.73
C LEU A 52 -5.29 -2.69 6.49
N HIS A 53 -5.83 -2.38 7.66
CA HIS A 53 -5.39 -1.26 8.51
C HIS A 53 -4.05 -1.50 9.22
N GLN A 54 -3.43 -2.67 9.06
CA GLN A 54 -2.11 -3.01 9.60
C GLN A 54 -1.08 -3.15 8.47
N GLN A 55 -1.41 -2.66 7.27
CA GLN A 55 -0.51 -2.58 6.13
C GLN A 55 0.07 -1.18 6.07
N LYS A 56 1.39 -1.11 5.91
CA LYS A 56 2.16 0.13 5.67
C LYS A 56 2.69 0.10 4.25
N VAL A 57 2.30 1.08 3.45
CA VAL A 57 2.72 1.23 2.05
C VAL A 57 4.18 1.65 2.00
N VAL A 58 4.99 0.88 1.26
CA VAL A 58 6.42 1.12 1.06
C VAL A 58 6.79 1.42 -0.39
N ALA A 59 5.90 1.12 -1.34
CA ALA A 59 6.07 1.51 -2.72
C ALA A 59 4.71 1.68 -3.41
N ILE A 60 4.66 2.60 -4.37
CA ILE A 60 3.56 2.72 -5.32
C ILE A 60 4.19 2.88 -6.70
N SER A 61 3.80 2.03 -7.65
CA SER A 61 4.27 2.15 -9.03
C SER A 61 3.10 2.41 -9.97
N VAL A 62 3.36 3.22 -11.00
CA VAL A 62 2.36 3.62 -11.99
C VAL A 62 2.89 3.45 -13.41
N ALA A 63 2.01 2.99 -14.29
CA ALA A 63 2.16 3.08 -15.74
C ALA A 63 1.07 4.03 -16.27
N VAL A 64 1.51 5.18 -16.78
CA VAL A 64 0.64 6.28 -17.20
C VAL A 64 0.65 6.39 -18.71
N ARG A 65 -0.54 6.38 -19.30
CA ARG A 65 -0.77 6.73 -20.70
C ARG A 65 -1.59 8.01 -20.77
N TRP A 66 -0.97 9.09 -21.25
CA TRP A 66 -1.63 10.40 -21.38
C TRP A 66 -2.47 10.48 -22.66
N ASP A 67 -1.93 9.95 -23.76
CA ASP A 67 -2.55 9.93 -25.09
C ASP A 67 -2.09 8.68 -25.88
N ARG A 68 -2.15 8.71 -27.23
CA ARG A 68 -1.78 7.56 -28.06
C ARG A 68 -0.27 7.34 -28.17
N GLU A 69 0.53 8.36 -27.92
CA GLU A 69 1.97 8.37 -28.19
C GLU A 69 2.79 8.49 -26.89
N SER A 70 2.17 8.99 -25.82
CA SER A 70 2.82 9.26 -24.53
C SER A 70 2.53 8.19 -23.49
N PHE A 71 3.55 7.37 -23.17
CA PHE A 71 3.52 6.34 -22.13
C PHE A 71 4.74 6.47 -21.20
N THR A 72 4.54 6.31 -19.90
CA THR A 72 5.61 6.37 -18.90
C THR A 72 5.36 5.36 -17.79
N VAL A 73 6.43 4.70 -17.33
CA VAL A 73 6.40 3.84 -16.14
C VAL A 73 7.35 4.44 -15.10
N LYS A 74 6.88 4.57 -13.86
CA LYS A 74 7.71 5.02 -12.74
C LYS A 74 7.18 4.52 -11.41
N SER A 75 8.07 4.41 -10.43
CA SER A 75 7.68 4.39 -9.02
C SER A 75 7.52 5.82 -8.53
N LEU A 76 6.53 6.05 -7.66
CA LEU A 76 6.32 7.33 -7.00
C LEU A 76 7.34 7.46 -5.85
N GLY A 77 7.80 8.68 -5.59
CA GLY A 77 8.84 8.93 -4.59
C GLY A 77 10.23 8.36 -4.95
N ASN A 78 11.02 8.12 -3.91
CA ASN A 78 12.35 7.50 -3.95
C ASN A 78 12.59 6.67 -2.67
N LEU A 79 13.80 6.13 -2.49
CA LEU A 79 14.13 5.25 -1.35
C LEU A 79 13.94 5.90 0.03
N GLU A 80 13.97 7.23 0.12
CA GLU A 80 13.79 7.99 1.36
C GLU A 80 12.35 8.50 1.53
N SER A 81 11.44 8.21 0.59
CA SER A 81 10.05 8.65 0.67
C SER A 81 9.31 7.95 1.78
N SER A 82 8.63 8.74 2.62
CA SER A 82 7.70 8.19 3.62
C SER A 82 6.42 7.67 2.94
N GLU A 83 5.67 6.81 3.63
CA GLU A 83 4.33 6.40 3.19
C GLU A 83 3.44 7.60 2.87
N ARG A 84 3.48 8.64 3.69
CA ARG A 84 2.74 9.88 3.47
C ARG A 84 3.10 10.52 2.13
N ASP A 85 4.38 10.55 1.76
CA ASP A 85 4.84 11.13 0.50
C ASP A 85 4.34 10.30 -0.69
N LEU A 86 4.45 8.97 -0.61
CA LEU A 86 3.98 8.04 -1.64
C LEU A 86 2.47 8.18 -1.88
N VAL A 87 1.67 8.13 -0.81
CA VAL A 87 0.21 8.26 -0.86
C VAL A 87 -0.20 9.62 -1.41
N ALA A 88 0.45 10.71 -0.96
CA ALA A 88 0.17 12.04 -1.48
C ALA A 88 0.50 12.16 -2.98
N GLU A 89 1.62 11.60 -3.43
CA GLU A 89 1.97 11.56 -4.85
C GLU A 89 0.98 10.74 -5.68
N PHE A 90 0.48 9.62 -5.15
CA PHE A 90 -0.54 8.81 -5.83
C PHE A 90 -1.82 9.60 -6.04
N PHE A 91 -2.35 10.23 -4.98
CA PHE A 91 -3.58 11.03 -5.09
C PHE A 91 -3.42 12.24 -6.02
N ARG A 92 -2.22 12.87 -6.05
CA ARG A 92 -1.90 13.90 -7.07
C ARG A 92 -1.89 13.33 -8.49
N ALA A 93 -1.33 12.14 -8.69
CA ALA A 93 -1.27 11.50 -10.01
C ALA A 93 -2.67 11.18 -10.58
N ILE A 94 -3.65 10.94 -9.71
CA ILE A 94 -5.02 10.58 -10.09
C ILE A 94 -6.02 11.74 -9.94
N GLU A 95 -5.55 12.95 -9.58
CA GLU A 95 -6.40 14.12 -9.35
C GLU A 95 -7.28 14.45 -10.57
N LYS A 96 -6.76 14.25 -11.78
CA LYS A 96 -7.50 14.43 -13.05
C LYS A 96 -8.53 13.33 -13.34
N LYS A 97 -8.79 12.42 -12.40
CA LYS A 97 -9.72 11.30 -12.49
C LYS A 97 -9.50 10.45 -13.76
N PRO A 98 -8.28 9.89 -13.94
CA PRO A 98 -8.00 9.00 -15.06
C PRO A 98 -8.83 7.72 -14.96
N THR A 99 -8.87 6.93 -16.04
CA THR A 99 -9.28 5.54 -15.93
C THR A 99 -8.21 4.78 -15.15
N LEU A 100 -8.57 4.35 -13.93
CA LEU A 100 -7.71 3.53 -13.10
C LEU A 100 -7.78 2.06 -13.51
N VAL A 101 -6.62 1.43 -13.59
CA VAL A 101 -6.46 0.01 -13.85
C VAL A 101 -5.59 -0.58 -12.75
N SER A 102 -5.99 -1.70 -12.18
CA SER A 102 -5.22 -2.42 -11.17
C SER A 102 -5.57 -3.90 -11.21
N TRP A 103 -4.71 -4.72 -10.62
CA TRP A 103 -5.01 -6.13 -10.38
C TRP A 103 -5.41 -6.32 -8.92
N ASN A 104 -6.65 -6.75 -8.66
CA ASN A 104 -7.20 -6.84 -7.30
C ASN A 104 -7.23 -5.51 -6.50
N GLY A 105 -7.11 -4.35 -7.16
CA GLY A 105 -7.08 -3.08 -6.41
C GLY A 105 -8.35 -2.75 -5.63
N ASN A 106 -9.51 -3.31 -5.99
CA ASN A 106 -10.72 -3.16 -5.18
C ASN A 106 -10.68 -4.03 -3.89
N GLY A 107 -9.93 -5.14 -3.90
CA GLY A 107 -9.85 -6.07 -2.79
C GLY A 107 -8.72 -5.75 -1.81
N PHE A 108 -7.69 -5.02 -2.24
CA PHE A 108 -6.51 -4.74 -1.42
C PHE A 108 -6.02 -3.29 -1.57
N ASP A 109 -5.54 -2.88 -2.74
CA ASP A 109 -4.79 -1.64 -2.91
C ASP A 109 -5.57 -0.37 -2.54
N LEU A 110 -6.75 -0.19 -3.14
CA LEU A 110 -7.59 0.98 -2.86
C LEU A 110 -8.08 0.97 -1.41
N PRO A 111 -8.54 -0.17 -0.83
CA PRO A 111 -8.83 -0.25 0.60
C PRO A 111 -7.66 0.11 1.54
N VAL A 112 -6.43 -0.27 1.22
CA VAL A 112 -5.24 0.12 2.00
C VAL A 112 -4.96 1.62 1.86
N LEU A 113 -5.25 2.21 0.69
CA LEU A 113 -5.09 3.64 0.44
C LEU A 113 -6.26 4.51 0.94
N GLN A 114 -7.24 3.95 1.68
CA GLN A 114 -8.33 4.73 2.29
C GLN A 114 -7.85 5.48 3.54
N TYR A 115 -7.11 6.56 3.31
CA TYR A 115 -6.72 7.56 4.31
C TYR A 115 -7.78 8.65 4.51
#